data_AF-A0A7X1ZK45-F1
#
_entry.id   AF-A0A7X1ZK45-F1
#
_cell.length_a   1.000
_cell.length_b   1.000
_cell.length_c   1.000
_cell.angle_alpha   90.00
_cell.angle_beta   90.00
_cell.angle_gamma   90.00
#
_symmetry.space_group_name_H-M   'P 1'
#
loop_
_entity.id
_entity.type
_entity.pdbx_description
1 polymer ?
#
loop_
_entity_poly.entity_id
_entity_poly.type
_entity_poly.pdbx_seq_one_letter_code
_entity_poly.pdbx_strand_id
1 'polypeptide(L)'
;GRALLVGDLHGDMKSLIYILSSSGYMEERNENSPYLVFLGDYGDRGEESIEVYCLILKLKNLFRKKIILLRGNHEGPRDLKVHPHDLPFFLVRKYGDKGKEIYAHLQELFDRLHHSVIVEGKYLMLHGGLPQGINSADEIAYAHQTHPRTDYLKQILWNDPGERKEDYPSPRGEGRIFGEKLTMDILTKLGVRTLIRSHQPCEGVSVGQAGRILTLFSRKGPPYYNSQAAYLEIALSKGAKSGYELAEKARFF
;
A
#
# COMPACT_ATOMS: atom_id res chain seq x y z
N GLY A 1 -15.96 0.98 14.14
CA GLY A 1 -14.50 0.88 14.31
C GLY A 1 -13.78 1.96 13.54
N ARG A 2 -12.46 2.08 13.74
CA ARG A 2 -11.57 3.01 13.02
C ARG A 2 -10.51 2.22 12.26
N ALA A 3 -9.91 2.82 11.24
CA ALA A 3 -8.71 2.31 10.59
C ALA A 3 -7.66 3.41 10.48
N LEU A 4 -6.41 3.05 10.77
CA LEU A 4 -5.22 3.84 10.57
C LEU A 4 -4.50 3.27 9.34
N LEU A 5 -4.29 4.11 8.34
CA LEU A 5 -3.70 3.72 7.05
C LEU A 5 -2.29 4.32 6.95
N VAL A 6 -1.37 3.49 6.48
CA VAL A 6 0.04 3.82 6.25
C VAL A 6 0.38 3.45 4.81
N GLY A 7 0.89 4.42 4.05
CA GLY A 7 1.40 4.23 2.70
C GLY A 7 2.81 3.67 2.69
N ASP A 8 3.54 3.90 1.60
CA ASP A 8 4.92 3.45 1.44
C ASP A 8 5.83 3.97 2.56
N LEU A 9 6.69 3.09 3.05
CA LEU A 9 7.70 3.38 4.07
C LEU A 9 9.12 3.26 3.51
N HIS A 10 9.38 2.28 2.63
CA HIS A 10 10.68 2.04 2.02
C HIS A 10 11.86 1.99 3.01
N GLY A 11 11.69 1.40 4.18
CA GLY A 11 12.72 1.37 5.23
C GLY A 11 12.90 2.71 5.95
N ASP A 12 11.86 3.54 6.07
CA ASP A 12 11.83 4.73 6.93
C ASP A 12 11.32 4.38 8.32
N MET A 13 12.23 3.94 9.19
CA MET A 13 11.89 3.52 10.55
C MET A 13 11.41 4.70 11.41
N LYS A 14 11.98 5.89 11.19
CA LYS A 14 11.60 7.11 11.93
C LYS A 14 10.16 7.48 11.69
N SER A 15 9.72 7.48 10.43
CA SER A 15 8.32 7.74 10.09
C SER A 15 7.38 6.67 10.67
N LEU A 16 7.75 5.40 10.63
CA LEU A 16 6.94 4.33 11.25
C LEU A 16 6.79 4.53 12.76
N ILE A 17 7.88 4.81 13.48
CA ILE A 17 7.85 5.08 14.93
C ILE A 17 6.99 6.30 15.24
N TYR A 18 7.13 7.36 14.44
CA TYR A 18 6.33 8.58 14.61
C TYR A 18 4.85 8.26 14.47
N ILE A 19 4.45 7.56 13.40
CA ILE A 19 3.04 7.20 13.15
C ILE A 19 2.47 6.40 14.32
N LEU A 20 3.17 5.37 14.79
CA LEU A 20 2.71 4.52 15.89
C LEU A 20 2.59 5.26 17.22
N SER A 21 3.48 6.21 17.49
CA SER A 21 3.47 7.01 18.72
C SER A 21 2.41 8.10 18.67
N SER A 22 2.39 8.90 17.60
CA SER A 22 1.48 10.04 17.45
C SER A 22 0.01 9.63 17.27
N SER A 23 -0.25 8.43 16.75
CA SER A 23 -1.61 7.90 16.66
C SER A 23 -2.11 7.25 17.96
N GLY A 24 -1.25 7.09 18.98
CA GLY A 24 -1.59 6.36 20.21
C GLY A 24 -1.82 4.86 19.99
N TYR A 25 -1.43 4.30 18.82
CA TYR A 25 -1.75 2.91 18.46
C TYR A 25 -1.22 1.89 19.48
N MET A 26 -0.05 2.19 20.07
CA MET A 26 0.59 1.31 21.04
C MET A 26 -0.04 1.34 22.44
N GLU A 27 -0.80 2.38 22.75
CA GLU A 27 -1.49 2.61 24.02
C GLU A 27 -2.89 1.99 24.00
N GLU A 28 -3.57 2.06 22.86
CA GLU A 28 -4.87 1.44 22.63
C GLU A 28 -4.73 -0.07 22.40
N ARG A 29 -4.40 -0.87 23.42
CA ARG A 29 -4.30 -2.35 23.32
C ARG A 29 -5.55 -3.08 23.80
N ASN A 30 -6.68 -2.87 23.14
CA ASN A 30 -7.94 -3.52 23.52
C ASN A 30 -8.78 -3.91 22.29
N GLU A 31 -9.96 -4.46 22.50
CA GLU A 31 -10.82 -4.89 21.38
C GLU A 31 -11.25 -3.73 20.47
N ASN A 32 -11.25 -2.51 21.00
CA ASN A 32 -11.61 -1.28 20.28
C ASN A 32 -10.46 -0.66 19.49
N SER A 33 -9.25 -1.24 19.53
CA SER A 33 -8.11 -0.74 18.74
C SER A 33 -8.48 -0.60 17.27
N PRO A 34 -8.04 0.47 16.60
CA PRO A 34 -8.22 0.63 15.16
C PRO A 34 -7.54 -0.52 14.41
N TYR A 35 -8.08 -0.84 13.23
CA TYR A 35 -7.30 -1.60 12.25
C TYR A 35 -6.10 -0.75 11.84
N LEU A 36 -4.91 -1.35 11.74
CA LEU A 36 -3.75 -0.71 11.13
C LEU A 36 -3.50 -1.39 9.79
N VAL A 37 -3.71 -0.63 8.71
CA VAL A 37 -3.65 -1.10 7.33
C VAL A 37 -2.42 -0.49 6.68
N PHE A 38 -1.46 -1.33 6.32
CA PHE A 38 -0.32 -0.92 5.53
C PHE A 38 -0.60 -1.21 4.05
N LEU A 39 -0.35 -0.22 3.19
CA LEU A 39 -0.65 -0.29 1.76
C LEU A 39 0.50 -0.89 0.92
N GLY A 40 1.55 -1.42 1.54
CA GLY A 40 2.70 -2.05 0.87
C GLY A 40 3.98 -1.20 0.91
N ASP A 41 5.02 -1.69 0.22
CA ASP A 41 6.34 -1.06 0.06
C ASP A 41 6.99 -0.73 1.41
N TYR A 42 7.27 -1.80 2.16
CA TYR A 42 7.85 -1.72 3.50
C TYR A 42 9.34 -1.43 3.47
N GLY A 43 10.06 -2.06 2.53
CA GLY A 43 11.51 -2.00 2.40
C GLY A 43 11.98 -1.51 1.03
N ASP A 44 13.25 -1.78 0.76
CA ASP A 44 14.03 -1.22 -0.35
C ASP A 44 14.22 0.30 -0.27
N ARG A 45 15.25 0.82 -0.94
CA ARG A 45 15.61 2.24 -1.04
C ARG A 45 16.11 2.90 0.26
N GLY A 46 15.53 2.58 1.41
CA GLY A 46 15.98 3.04 2.72
C GLY A 46 16.77 1.96 3.47
N GLU A 47 17.80 2.40 4.19
CA GLU A 47 18.75 1.51 4.88
C GLU A 47 18.13 0.74 6.05
N GLU A 48 17.07 1.26 6.67
CA GLU A 48 16.39 0.63 7.83
C GLU A 48 15.27 -0.33 7.40
N SER A 49 15.35 -0.88 6.18
CA SER A 49 14.36 -1.82 5.63
C SER A 49 14.17 -3.05 6.54
N ILE A 50 15.25 -3.61 7.08
CA ILE A 50 15.20 -4.80 7.94
C ILE A 50 14.45 -4.48 9.24
N GLU A 51 14.72 -3.32 9.84
CA GLU A 51 14.11 -2.85 11.08
C GLU A 51 12.61 -2.61 10.90
N VAL A 52 12.21 -2.01 9.78
CA VAL A 52 10.79 -1.82 9.42
C VAL A 52 10.07 -3.17 9.32
N TYR A 53 10.63 -4.15 8.59
CA TYR A 53 10.08 -5.49 8.52
C TYR A 53 9.95 -6.14 9.90
N CYS A 54 11.02 -6.10 10.72
CA CYS A 54 11.00 -6.65 12.07
C CYS A 54 9.87 -6.06 12.92
N LEU A 55 9.69 -4.74 12.91
CA LEU A 55 8.65 -4.08 13.69
C LEU A 55 7.24 -4.42 13.19
N ILE A 56 6.99 -4.34 11.88
CA ILE A 56 5.68 -4.64 11.29
C ILE A 56 5.28 -6.10 11.54
N LEU A 57 6.21 -7.05 11.38
CA LEU A 57 5.93 -8.45 11.65
C LEU A 57 5.73 -8.74 13.14
N LYS A 58 6.44 -8.04 14.02
CA LYS A 58 6.19 -8.11 15.46
C LYS A 58 4.79 -7.60 15.80
N LEU A 59 4.36 -6.48 15.22
CA LEU A 59 3.00 -5.95 15.38
C LEU A 59 1.96 -6.93 14.84
N LYS A 60 2.18 -7.53 13.65
CA LYS A 60 1.28 -8.54 13.08
C LYS A 60 1.16 -9.76 13.98
N ASN A 61 2.24 -10.18 14.63
CA ASN A 61 2.19 -11.30 15.58
C ASN A 61 1.40 -10.94 16.84
N LEU A 62 1.61 -9.74 17.40
CA LEU A 62 0.96 -9.28 18.62
C LEU A 62 -0.54 -8.96 18.41
N PHE A 63 -0.91 -8.39 17.26
CA PHE A 63 -2.25 -7.89 16.97
C PHE A 63 -2.81 -8.50 15.68
N ARG A 64 -2.76 -9.84 15.58
CA ARG A 64 -3.02 -10.62 14.36
C ARG A 64 -4.25 -10.23 13.56
N LYS A 65 -5.36 -9.91 14.23
CA LYS A 65 -6.64 -9.52 13.60
C LYS A 65 -6.74 -8.03 13.24
N LYS A 66 -5.90 -7.17 13.81
CA LYS A 66 -5.96 -5.71 13.65
C LYS A 66 -4.94 -5.18 12.66
N ILE A 67 -3.81 -5.87 12.47
CA ILE A 67 -2.81 -5.49 11.47
C ILE A 67 -3.13 -6.15 10.13
N ILE A 68 -3.35 -5.34 9.10
CA ILE A 68 -3.56 -5.77 7.71
C ILE A 68 -2.34 -5.30 6.91
N LEU A 69 -1.71 -6.23 6.22
CA LEU A 69 -0.50 -6.01 5.42
C LEU A 69 -0.86 -6.26 3.96
N LEU A 70 -0.85 -5.20 3.15
CA LEU A 70 -0.96 -5.31 1.70
C LEU A 70 0.42 -5.53 1.05
N ARG A 71 0.45 -6.12 -0.13
CA ARG A 71 1.65 -6.20 -0.97
C ARG A 71 1.91 -4.84 -1.61
N GLY A 72 3.15 -4.38 -1.49
CA GLY A 72 3.69 -3.40 -2.41
C GLY A 72 4.15 -4.03 -3.72
N ASN A 73 4.57 -3.21 -4.68
CA ASN A 73 5.28 -3.75 -5.83
C ASN A 73 6.63 -4.34 -5.41
N HIS A 74 7.26 -3.81 -4.34
CA HIS A 74 8.48 -4.35 -3.74
C HIS A 74 8.27 -5.66 -2.94
N GLU A 75 7.01 -6.02 -2.66
CA GLU A 75 6.61 -7.33 -2.13
C GLU A 75 5.80 -8.14 -3.16
N GLY A 76 6.15 -7.95 -4.44
CA GLY A 76 5.52 -8.61 -5.58
C GLY A 76 5.98 -10.06 -5.81
N PRO A 77 5.35 -10.75 -6.77
CA PRO A 77 5.77 -12.09 -7.18
C PRO A 77 7.16 -12.06 -7.84
N ARG A 78 7.88 -13.18 -7.76
CA ARG A 78 9.32 -13.28 -8.15
C ARG A 78 9.61 -12.93 -9.61
N ASP A 79 8.63 -13.06 -10.50
CA ASP A 79 8.75 -12.75 -11.92
C ASP A 79 8.66 -11.25 -12.23
N LEU A 80 8.07 -10.44 -11.32
CA LEU A 80 8.00 -8.99 -11.46
C LEU A 80 9.18 -8.33 -10.75
N LYS A 81 10.15 -7.85 -11.54
CA LYS A 81 11.36 -7.23 -11.00
C LYS A 81 11.10 -5.81 -10.54
N VAL A 82 11.60 -5.47 -9.35
CA VAL A 82 11.60 -4.11 -8.82
C VAL A 82 12.96 -3.45 -8.90
N HIS A 83 12.94 -2.13 -8.99
CA HIS A 83 14.14 -1.31 -8.96
C HIS A 83 13.91 -0.01 -8.16
N PRO A 84 14.81 0.34 -7.23
CA PRO A 84 15.89 -0.49 -6.65
C PRO A 84 15.39 -1.76 -5.93
N HIS A 85 16.28 -2.72 -5.69
CA HIS A 85 15.98 -3.97 -4.98
C HIS A 85 17.11 -4.27 -3.99
N ASP A 86 17.11 -3.53 -2.89
CA ASP A 86 18.23 -3.39 -1.96
C ASP A 86 18.10 -4.32 -0.73
N LEU A 87 16.89 -4.76 -0.40
CA LEU A 87 16.60 -5.60 0.77
C LEU A 87 17.44 -6.89 0.81
N PRO A 88 17.61 -7.66 -0.29
CA PRO A 88 18.49 -8.83 -0.28
C PRO A 88 19.93 -8.47 0.09
N PHE A 89 20.42 -7.33 -0.42
CA PHE A 89 21.76 -6.85 -0.13
C PHE A 89 21.90 -6.43 1.33
N PHE A 90 20.94 -5.68 1.88
CA PHE A 90 20.94 -5.30 3.29
C PHE A 90 20.93 -6.53 4.21
N LEU A 91 20.14 -7.55 3.88
CA LEU A 91 20.07 -8.79 4.66
C LEU A 91 21.39 -9.56 4.65
N VAL A 92 22.02 -9.71 3.47
CA VAL A 92 23.32 -10.37 3.35
C VAL A 92 24.41 -9.57 4.07
N ARG A 93 24.40 -8.24 3.94
CA ARG A 93 25.36 -7.38 4.64
C ARG A 93 25.27 -7.51 6.16
N LYS A 94 24.06 -7.68 6.72
CA LYS A 94 23.84 -7.75 8.17
C LYS A 94 23.99 -9.17 8.73
N TYR A 95 23.57 -10.20 7.99
CA TYR A 95 23.45 -11.58 8.50
C TYR A 95 24.29 -12.61 7.73
N GLY A 96 25.10 -12.21 6.76
CA GLY A 96 25.90 -13.11 5.93
C GLY A 96 25.02 -14.06 5.09
N ASP A 97 25.40 -15.33 4.98
CA ASP A 97 24.64 -16.32 4.22
C ASP A 97 23.22 -16.55 4.76
N LYS A 98 23.01 -16.40 6.08
CA LYS A 98 21.66 -16.43 6.67
C LYS A 98 20.76 -15.33 6.13
N GLY A 99 21.32 -14.22 5.64
CA GLY A 99 20.56 -13.17 4.98
C GLY A 99 19.81 -13.66 3.73
N LYS A 100 20.41 -14.61 2.99
CA LYS A 100 19.78 -15.24 1.82
C LYS A 100 18.59 -16.12 2.23
N GLU A 101 18.75 -16.88 3.30
CA GLU A 101 17.69 -17.72 3.88
C GLU A 101 16.52 -16.87 4.39
N ILE A 102 16.82 -15.78 5.11
CA ILE A 102 15.81 -14.83 5.60
C ILE A 102 15.05 -14.23 4.41
N TYR A 103 15.75 -13.81 3.35
CA TYR A 103 15.09 -13.26 2.18
C TYR A 103 14.19 -14.28 1.48
N ALA A 104 14.61 -15.54 1.37
CA ALA A 104 13.76 -16.60 0.82
C ALA A 104 12.45 -16.78 1.62
N HIS A 105 12.52 -16.75 2.95
CA HIS A 105 11.33 -16.78 3.81
C HIS A 105 10.47 -15.51 3.69
N LEU A 106 11.08 -14.34 3.49
CA LEU A 106 10.32 -13.12 3.21
C LEU A 106 9.56 -13.24 1.88
N GLN A 107 10.15 -13.81 0.83
CA GLN A 107 9.43 -14.05 -0.42
C GLN A 107 8.23 -14.99 -0.22
N GLU A 108 8.37 -16.07 0.55
CA GLU A 108 7.25 -16.95 0.90
C GLU A 108 6.16 -16.23 1.72
N LEU A 109 6.55 -15.26 2.54
CA LEU A 109 5.63 -14.40 3.26
C LEU A 109 4.91 -13.42 2.32
N PHE A 110 5.63 -12.83 1.36
CA PHE A 110 5.05 -11.92 0.36
C PHE A 110 3.92 -12.62 -0.40
N ASP A 111 4.09 -13.89 -0.74
CA ASP A 111 3.08 -14.74 -1.36
C ASP A 111 1.80 -14.96 -0.52
N ARG A 112 1.82 -14.58 0.76
CA ARG A 112 0.68 -14.69 1.69
C ARG A 112 0.10 -13.35 2.12
N LEU A 113 0.72 -12.24 1.74
CA LEU A 113 0.18 -10.91 1.99
C LEU A 113 -1.08 -10.67 1.15
N HIS A 114 -1.99 -9.88 1.69
CA HIS A 114 -3.18 -9.41 0.96
C HIS A 114 -2.74 -8.43 -0.14
N HIS A 115 -3.58 -8.17 -1.13
CA HIS A 115 -3.33 -7.14 -2.16
C HIS A 115 -4.49 -6.16 -2.29
N SER A 116 -5.55 -6.34 -1.50
CA SER A 116 -6.65 -5.37 -1.41
C SER A 116 -7.35 -5.40 -0.04
N VAL A 117 -7.96 -4.26 0.31
CA VAL A 117 -9.00 -4.18 1.35
C VAL A 117 -10.22 -3.53 0.74
N ILE A 118 -11.41 -4.09 0.99
CA ILE A 118 -12.67 -3.47 0.62
C ILE A 118 -13.43 -3.11 1.90
N VAL A 119 -13.80 -1.83 2.00
CA VAL A 119 -14.79 -1.35 2.95
C VAL A 119 -16.07 -1.13 2.17
N GLU A 120 -17.02 -2.06 2.35
CA GLU A 120 -18.27 -2.12 1.61
C GLU A 120 -18.99 -0.77 1.53
N GLY A 121 -19.42 -0.38 0.34
CA GLY A 121 -20.08 0.90 0.09
C GLY A 121 -19.16 2.13 0.13
N LYS A 122 -17.86 1.96 0.42
CA LYS A 122 -16.97 3.09 0.75
C LYS A 122 -15.65 3.07 -0.01
N TYR A 123 -14.74 2.18 0.34
CA TYR A 123 -13.34 2.29 -0.06
C TYR A 123 -12.84 0.98 -0.65
N LEU A 124 -12.13 1.09 -1.77
CA LEU A 124 -11.19 0.07 -2.21
C LEU A 124 -9.79 0.56 -1.85
N MET A 125 -8.99 -0.28 -1.21
CA MET A 125 -7.61 0.01 -0.87
C MET A 125 -6.70 -0.94 -1.64
N LEU A 126 -5.77 -0.39 -2.41
CA LEU A 126 -4.75 -1.12 -3.17
C LEU A 126 -3.39 -0.46 -2.94
N HIS A 127 -2.31 -1.08 -3.41
CA HIS A 127 -1.00 -0.45 -3.40
C HIS A 127 -0.81 0.47 -4.63
N GLY A 128 -0.85 -0.15 -5.81
CA GLY A 128 -0.77 0.49 -7.12
C GLY A 128 -2.11 1.06 -7.53
N GLY A 129 -2.76 0.42 -8.50
CA GLY A 129 -3.90 0.99 -9.20
C GLY A 129 -4.92 -0.05 -9.64
N LEU A 130 -5.93 0.40 -10.36
CA LEU A 130 -7.05 -0.45 -10.75
C LEU A 130 -6.65 -1.39 -11.90
N PRO A 131 -6.94 -2.69 -11.82
CA PRO A 131 -6.76 -3.60 -12.95
C PRO A 131 -7.87 -3.40 -13.99
N GLN A 132 -7.50 -3.44 -15.27
CA GLN A 132 -8.44 -3.42 -16.38
C GLN A 132 -9.10 -4.77 -16.57
N GLY A 133 -10.39 -4.77 -16.96
CA GLY A 133 -11.09 -5.99 -17.36
C GLY A 133 -11.62 -6.86 -16.22
N ILE A 134 -11.57 -6.38 -14.98
CA ILE A 134 -12.27 -7.03 -13.86
C ILE A 134 -13.76 -6.66 -13.85
N ASN A 135 -14.57 -7.56 -13.32
CA ASN A 135 -16.02 -7.42 -13.18
C ASN A 135 -16.50 -7.63 -11.74
N SER A 136 -15.67 -8.20 -10.86
CA SER A 136 -16.03 -8.53 -9.49
C SER A 136 -14.91 -8.27 -8.48
N ALA A 137 -15.29 -8.16 -7.20
CA ALA A 137 -14.33 -8.07 -6.10
C ALA A 137 -13.51 -9.37 -5.94
N ASP A 138 -14.06 -10.52 -6.33
CA ASP A 138 -13.40 -11.82 -6.25
C ASP A 138 -12.20 -11.90 -7.21
N GLU A 139 -12.30 -11.33 -8.41
CA GLU A 139 -11.16 -11.26 -9.34
C GLU A 139 -10.01 -10.42 -8.79
N ILE A 140 -10.31 -9.38 -8.00
CA ILE A 140 -9.29 -8.70 -7.21
C ILE A 140 -8.78 -9.66 -6.15
N ALA A 141 -9.63 -10.19 -5.26
CA ALA A 141 -9.23 -11.02 -4.12
C ALA A 141 -8.38 -12.25 -4.50
N TYR A 142 -8.63 -12.88 -5.65
CA TYR A 142 -7.93 -14.06 -6.14
C TYR A 142 -6.93 -13.78 -7.26
N ALA A 143 -6.59 -12.52 -7.54
CA ALA A 143 -5.63 -12.14 -8.59
C ALA A 143 -4.28 -12.88 -8.49
N HIS A 144 -3.83 -13.20 -7.28
CA HIS A 144 -2.61 -13.98 -7.05
C HIS A 144 -2.67 -15.42 -7.58
N GLN A 145 -3.85 -16.05 -7.62
CA GLN A 145 -4.04 -17.41 -8.13
C GLN A 145 -4.07 -17.47 -9.65
N THR A 146 -4.43 -16.36 -10.28
CA THR A 146 -4.52 -16.25 -11.74
C THR A 146 -3.25 -15.67 -12.36
N HIS A 147 -2.32 -15.14 -11.57
CA HIS A 147 -1.01 -14.67 -12.03
C HIS A 147 -0.11 -15.86 -12.43
N PRO A 148 0.67 -15.80 -13.53
CA PRO A 148 0.76 -14.71 -14.52
C PRO A 148 -0.20 -14.87 -15.71
N ARG A 149 -1.14 -15.83 -15.67
CA ARG A 149 -2.13 -16.04 -16.74
C ARG A 149 -2.99 -14.80 -16.98
N THR A 150 -3.31 -14.04 -15.92
CA THR A 150 -3.89 -12.70 -16.02
C THR A 150 -2.96 -11.68 -15.40
N ASP A 151 -3.04 -10.45 -15.91
CA ASP A 151 -2.25 -9.31 -15.45
C ASP A 151 -2.85 -8.58 -14.24
N TYR A 152 -3.88 -9.14 -13.58
CA TYR A 152 -4.59 -8.43 -12.51
C TYR A 152 -3.70 -8.13 -11.31
N LEU A 153 -2.91 -9.10 -10.85
CA LEU A 153 -2.00 -8.86 -9.71
C LEU A 153 -0.95 -7.82 -10.08
N LYS A 154 -0.30 -7.96 -11.25
CA LYS A 154 0.64 -6.96 -11.78
C LYS A 154 0.03 -5.56 -11.79
N GLN A 155 -1.16 -5.42 -12.34
CA GLN A 155 -1.85 -4.12 -12.41
C GLN A 155 -2.22 -3.57 -11.03
N ILE A 156 -2.68 -4.39 -10.10
CA ILE A 156 -2.97 -3.99 -8.71
C ILE A 156 -1.73 -3.41 -8.02
N LEU A 157 -0.55 -3.99 -8.29
CA LEU A 157 0.71 -3.55 -7.68
C LEU A 157 1.36 -2.37 -8.41
N TRP A 158 1.21 -2.26 -9.73
CA TRP A 158 2.02 -1.34 -10.55
C TRP A 158 1.26 -0.26 -11.31
N ASN A 159 -0.07 -0.36 -11.44
CA ASN A 159 -0.82 0.68 -12.15
C ASN A 159 -0.80 2.00 -11.37
N ASP A 160 -0.78 3.10 -12.11
CA ASP A 160 -0.78 4.45 -11.58
C ASP A 160 -1.96 5.23 -12.19
N PRO A 161 -2.68 6.07 -11.42
CA PRO A 161 -3.69 6.94 -12.00
C PRO A 161 -3.04 8.05 -12.84
N GLY A 162 -3.70 8.39 -13.96
CA GLY A 162 -3.36 9.52 -14.80
C GLY A 162 -4.51 10.51 -14.97
N GLU A 163 -4.16 11.73 -15.38
CA GLU A 163 -5.09 12.81 -15.69
C GLU A 163 -5.65 12.73 -17.13
N ARG A 164 -5.02 11.93 -17.99
CA ARG A 164 -5.47 11.75 -19.38
C ARG A 164 -6.66 10.79 -19.43
N LYS A 165 -7.51 10.96 -20.44
CA LYS A 165 -8.66 10.07 -20.67
C LYS A 165 -8.26 8.66 -21.10
N GLU A 166 -7.12 8.54 -21.77
CA GLU A 166 -6.64 7.30 -22.38
C GLU A 166 -5.58 6.64 -21.50
N ASP A 167 -5.59 5.31 -21.50
CA ASP A 167 -4.64 4.51 -20.75
C ASP A 167 -3.37 4.28 -21.57
N TYR A 168 -2.20 4.42 -20.97
CA TYR A 168 -0.92 4.24 -21.65
C TYR A 168 0.07 3.42 -20.82
N PRO A 169 1.10 2.81 -21.45
CA PRO A 169 2.10 2.03 -20.73
C PRO A 169 2.79 2.85 -19.63
N SER A 170 3.04 2.21 -18.49
CA SER A 170 3.76 2.85 -17.39
C SER A 170 5.22 3.08 -17.75
N PRO A 171 5.80 4.25 -17.42
CA PRO A 171 7.24 4.47 -17.58
C PRO A 171 8.09 3.59 -16.63
N ARG A 172 7.46 2.91 -15.67
CA ARG A 172 8.12 1.95 -14.76
C ARG A 172 8.47 0.62 -15.42
N GLY A 173 8.02 0.37 -16.65
CA GLY A 173 8.16 -0.89 -17.37
C GLY A 173 7.04 -1.88 -17.08
N GLU A 174 6.56 -1.94 -15.84
CA GLU A 174 5.41 -2.74 -15.43
C GLU A 174 4.15 -1.87 -15.20
N GLY A 175 2.98 -2.44 -15.49
CA GLY A 175 1.69 -1.78 -15.30
C GLY A 175 1.38 -0.70 -16.34
N ARG A 176 0.39 0.13 -16.03
CA ARG A 176 -0.20 1.15 -16.93
C ARG A 176 -0.56 2.40 -16.15
N ILE A 177 -0.57 3.53 -16.84
CA ILE A 177 -1.24 4.74 -16.37
C ILE A 177 -2.70 4.68 -16.83
N PHE A 178 -3.67 4.72 -15.90
CA PHE A 178 -5.10 4.62 -16.22
C PHE A 178 -5.87 5.94 -16.03
N GLY A 179 -6.83 6.20 -16.92
CA GLY A 179 -7.69 7.37 -16.88
C GLY A 179 -8.93 7.23 -16.00
N GLU A 180 -9.63 8.35 -15.80
CA GLU A 180 -10.82 8.46 -14.94
C GLU A 180 -11.96 7.51 -15.33
N LYS A 181 -12.07 7.14 -16.61
CA LYS A 181 -13.10 6.21 -17.10
C LYS A 181 -13.00 4.84 -16.42
N LEU A 182 -11.79 4.28 -16.32
CA LEU A 182 -11.58 3.00 -15.65
C LEU A 182 -11.96 3.10 -14.17
N THR A 183 -11.60 4.20 -13.52
CA THR A 183 -11.94 4.45 -12.13
C THR A 183 -13.43 4.46 -11.88
N MET A 184 -14.18 5.19 -12.70
CA MET A 184 -15.64 5.22 -12.57
C MET A 184 -16.25 3.84 -12.79
N ASP A 185 -15.81 3.10 -13.80
CA ASP A 185 -16.30 1.75 -14.11
C ASP A 185 -16.07 0.79 -12.94
N ILE A 186 -14.83 0.68 -12.46
CA ILE A 186 -14.49 -0.26 -11.39
C ILE A 186 -15.12 0.13 -10.06
N LEU A 187 -15.09 1.41 -9.67
CA LEU A 187 -15.71 1.83 -8.41
C LEU A 187 -17.22 1.54 -8.41
N THR A 188 -17.90 1.79 -9.54
CA THR A 188 -19.33 1.48 -9.70
C THR A 188 -19.59 -0.02 -9.62
N LYS A 189 -18.85 -0.85 -10.37
CA LYS A 189 -18.99 -2.31 -10.36
C LYS A 189 -18.80 -2.92 -8.97
N LEU A 190 -17.84 -2.39 -8.22
CA LEU A 190 -17.52 -2.88 -6.87
C LEU A 190 -18.38 -2.22 -5.78
N GLY A 191 -19.26 -1.27 -6.13
CA GLY A 191 -20.11 -0.56 -5.18
C GLY A 191 -19.31 0.25 -4.14
N VAL A 192 -18.12 0.75 -4.48
CA VAL A 192 -17.29 1.61 -3.63
C VAL A 192 -17.22 3.03 -4.20
N ARG A 193 -16.80 4.00 -3.39
CA ARG A 193 -16.77 5.42 -3.81
C ARG A 193 -15.37 5.96 -4.08
N THR A 194 -14.35 5.45 -3.40
CA THR A 194 -13.00 6.02 -3.46
C THR A 194 -11.96 4.94 -3.40
N LEU A 195 -10.97 5.03 -4.29
CA LEU A 195 -9.74 4.27 -4.24
C LEU A 195 -8.77 4.98 -3.29
N ILE A 196 -8.26 4.28 -2.29
CA ILE A 196 -7.13 4.72 -1.47
C ILE A 196 -5.93 3.87 -1.87
N ARG A 197 -4.81 4.52 -2.23
CA ARG A 197 -3.63 3.83 -2.77
C ARG A 197 -2.32 4.47 -2.31
N SER A 198 -1.17 3.87 -2.64
CA SER A 198 0.17 4.40 -2.29
C SER A 198 1.11 4.57 -3.49
N HIS A 199 2.33 4.03 -3.55
CA HIS A 199 3.24 3.86 -4.72
C HIS A 199 3.66 5.07 -5.62
N GLN A 200 2.90 6.17 -5.66
CA GLN A 200 3.35 7.44 -6.22
C GLN A 200 3.83 8.35 -5.08
N PRO A 201 5.13 8.72 -5.06
CA PRO A 201 5.65 9.69 -4.11
C PRO A 201 4.88 11.01 -4.19
N CYS A 202 4.46 11.51 -3.03
CA CYS A 202 3.83 12.82 -2.86
C CYS A 202 4.13 13.37 -1.45
N GLU A 203 3.83 14.66 -1.24
CA GLU A 203 3.98 15.35 0.04
C GLU A 203 2.87 14.92 1.02
N GLY A 204 2.87 13.66 1.41
CA GLY A 204 1.91 13.04 2.32
C GLY A 204 0.66 12.49 1.64
N VAL A 205 -0.11 13.33 0.94
CA VAL A 205 -1.28 12.89 0.16
C VAL A 205 -1.39 13.61 -1.18
N SER A 206 -2.03 12.96 -2.15
CA SER A 206 -2.42 13.55 -3.42
C SER A 206 -3.81 13.07 -3.83
N VAL A 207 -4.65 13.96 -4.31
CA VAL A 207 -6.02 13.65 -4.72
C VAL A 207 -6.11 13.72 -6.24
N GLY A 208 -6.61 12.65 -6.86
CA GLY A 208 -6.71 12.53 -8.32
C GLY A 208 -8.13 12.27 -8.81
N GLN A 209 -8.34 12.49 -10.12
CA GLN A 209 -9.54 12.09 -10.87
C GLN A 209 -10.85 12.54 -10.20
N ALA A 210 -10.94 13.86 -9.98
CA ALA A 210 -12.07 14.55 -9.34
C ALA A 210 -12.47 13.94 -7.99
N GLY A 211 -11.49 13.61 -7.15
CA GLY A 211 -11.72 13.13 -5.79
C GLY A 211 -12.11 11.65 -5.69
N ARG A 212 -11.97 10.86 -6.75
CA ARG A 212 -12.21 9.41 -6.70
C ARG A 212 -10.99 8.61 -6.24
N ILE A 213 -9.82 9.23 -6.22
CA ILE A 213 -8.57 8.60 -5.80
C ILE A 213 -7.89 9.45 -4.74
N LEU A 214 -7.43 8.81 -3.67
CA LEU A 214 -6.46 9.34 -2.73
C LEU A 214 -5.19 8.50 -2.80
N THR A 215 -4.08 9.14 -3.14
CA THR A 215 -2.73 8.61 -2.93
C THR A 215 -2.23 9.04 -1.55
N LEU A 216 -1.76 8.10 -0.75
CA LEU A 216 -1.17 8.30 0.58
C LEU A 216 0.30 7.88 0.54
N PHE A 217 1.20 8.69 1.08
CA PHE A 217 2.63 8.38 1.14
C PHE A 217 3.18 8.70 2.53
N SER A 218 3.83 7.71 3.16
CA SER A 218 4.17 7.77 4.59
C SER A 218 5.67 7.85 4.88
N ARG A 219 6.47 8.16 3.85
CA ARG A 219 7.91 8.35 3.96
C ARG A 219 8.31 9.82 3.78
N LYS A 220 9.19 10.27 4.67
CA LYS A 220 9.76 11.63 4.66
C LYS A 220 11.24 11.60 4.30
N GLY A 221 11.70 12.59 3.55
CA GLY A 221 13.11 12.72 3.19
C GLY A 221 13.59 11.77 2.08
N PRO A 222 14.91 11.51 1.98
CA PRO A 222 15.51 10.72 0.90
C PRO A 222 14.90 9.32 0.79
N PRO A 223 14.86 8.67 -0.39
CA PRO A 223 15.38 9.17 -1.67
C PRO A 223 14.37 10.03 -2.43
N TYR A 224 13.16 10.21 -1.90
CA TYR A 224 12.09 10.97 -2.56
C TYR A 224 12.14 12.46 -2.24
N TYR A 225 12.87 12.82 -1.17
CA TYR A 225 13.08 14.18 -0.70
C TYR A 225 11.78 14.92 -0.35
N ASN A 226 10.72 14.17 -0.01
CA ASN A 226 9.48 14.77 0.49
C ASN A 226 9.76 15.57 1.75
N SER A 227 9.26 16.80 1.79
CA SER A 227 9.37 17.68 2.95
C SER A 227 8.44 17.26 4.10
N GLN A 228 7.37 16.56 3.78
CA GLN A 228 6.38 16.01 4.70
C GLN A 228 5.90 14.63 4.26
N ALA A 229 5.40 13.87 5.22
CA ALA A 229 4.70 12.60 4.99
C ALA A 229 3.35 12.64 5.69
N ALA A 230 2.48 11.67 5.40
CA ALA A 230 1.22 11.57 6.10
C ALA A 230 0.83 10.13 6.42
N TYR A 231 -0.02 9.99 7.43
CA TYR A 231 -0.83 8.80 7.66
C TYR A 231 -2.30 9.21 7.73
N LEU A 232 -3.23 8.27 7.52
CA LEU A 232 -4.64 8.59 7.43
C LEU A 232 -5.45 7.84 8.48
N GLU A 233 -6.29 8.57 9.22
CA GLU A 233 -7.22 7.97 10.16
C GLU A 233 -8.66 8.09 9.64
N ILE A 234 -9.33 6.94 9.47
CA ILE A 234 -10.70 6.88 8.97
C ILE A 234 -11.66 6.23 9.98
N ALA A 235 -12.82 6.86 10.18
CA ALA A 235 -13.93 6.28 10.90
C ALA A 235 -14.75 5.38 9.97
N LEU A 236 -14.69 4.06 10.18
CA LEU A 236 -15.38 3.08 9.34
C LEU A 236 -16.90 3.08 9.54
N SER A 237 -17.41 3.65 10.64
CA SER A 237 -18.84 3.79 10.90
C SER A 237 -19.48 4.98 10.17
N LYS A 238 -18.70 5.97 9.72
CA LYS A 238 -19.22 7.15 9.01
C LYS A 238 -19.41 6.86 7.52
N GLY A 239 -20.16 7.72 6.83
CA GLY A 239 -20.36 7.64 5.38
C GLY A 239 -19.03 7.65 4.60
N ALA A 240 -19.09 7.15 3.36
CA ALA A 240 -17.98 7.22 2.42
C ALA A 240 -17.59 8.68 2.17
N LYS A 241 -16.28 8.95 2.20
CA LYS A 241 -15.67 10.24 1.86
C LYS A 241 -15.00 10.17 0.50
N SER A 242 -15.05 11.26 -0.25
CA SER A 242 -14.20 11.46 -1.43
C SER A 242 -12.72 11.59 -1.03
N GLY A 243 -11.81 11.48 -2.01
CA GLY A 243 -10.38 11.74 -1.84
C GLY A 243 -10.10 13.14 -1.26
N TYR A 244 -10.85 14.17 -1.67
CA TYR A 244 -10.72 15.52 -1.10
C TYR A 244 -11.03 15.52 0.41
N GLU A 245 -12.17 14.95 0.80
CA GLU A 245 -12.57 14.89 2.22
C GLU A 245 -11.68 13.95 3.04
N LEU A 246 -11.06 12.94 2.43
CA LEU A 246 -10.07 12.08 3.10
C LEU A 246 -8.74 12.80 3.30
N ALA A 247 -8.29 13.60 2.32
CA ALA A 247 -7.06 14.39 2.44
C ALA A 247 -7.14 15.36 3.64
N GLU A 248 -8.30 15.94 3.91
CA GLU A 248 -8.55 16.76 5.12
C GLU A 248 -8.44 15.98 6.44
N LYS A 249 -8.47 14.65 6.41
CA LYS A 249 -8.31 13.79 7.59
C LYS A 249 -6.90 13.21 7.71
N ALA A 250 -6.03 13.48 6.74
CA ALA A 250 -4.64 13.08 6.81
C ALA A 250 -3.91 13.81 7.94
N ARG A 251 -3.01 13.10 8.62
CA ARG A 251 -2.14 13.64 9.67
C ARG A 251 -0.74 13.76 9.07
N PHE A 252 -0.32 15.01 8.83
CA PHE A 252 0.97 15.34 8.24
C PHE A 252 2.06 15.45 9.30
N PHE A 253 3.30 15.13 8.92
CA PHE A 253 4.48 15.22 9.80
C PHE A 253 5.80 15.37 9.04
#